data_AF-A0A7X7F5R5-F1
#
_entry.id   AF-A0A7X7F5R5-F1
#
_cell.length_a   1.000
_cell.length_b   1.000
_cell.length_c   1.000
_cell.angle_alpha   90.00
_cell.angle_beta   90.00
_cell.angle_gamma   90.00
#
_symmetry.space_group_name_H-M   'P 1'
#
loop_
_entity.id
_entity.type
_entity.pdbx_description
1 polymer ?
#
loop_
_entity_poly.entity_id
_entity_poly.type
_entity_poly.pdbx_seq_one_letter_code
_entity_poly.pdbx_strand_id
1 'polypeptide(L)'
;MSFIDGRFLGVYRTTDWSNLSGLDVGLITFNAVEAMIWFAFAGYVLVRNRRGHRSAMEYTYGILFVLFGASDLIECVQLSNPLILAKAVILVLLLLFRHWTMARYEPRPKLA
;
A
#
# COMPACT_ATOMS: atom_id res chain seq x y z
N MET A 1 21.38 -24.12 -7.27
CA MET A 1 20.76 -23.16 -6.33
C MET A 1 21.34 -21.80 -6.64
N SER A 2 20.52 -20.93 -7.22
CA SER A 2 21.00 -19.86 -8.10
C SER A 2 21.33 -18.59 -7.33
N PHE A 3 22.30 -17.83 -7.84
CA PHE A 3 22.75 -16.51 -7.36
C PHE A 3 21.62 -15.47 -7.18
N ILE A 4 20.43 -15.75 -7.71
CA ILE A 4 19.21 -14.93 -7.61
C ILE A 4 18.60 -15.03 -6.20
N ASP A 5 18.67 -16.19 -5.54
CA ASP A 5 17.94 -16.43 -4.28
C ASP A 5 18.53 -15.62 -3.11
N GLY A 6 19.85 -15.46 -3.06
CA GLY A 6 20.54 -14.76 -1.96
C GLY A 6 20.38 -13.23 -1.99
N ARG A 7 20.20 -12.62 -3.17
CA ARG A 7 19.95 -11.17 -3.29
C ARG A 7 18.48 -10.81 -3.14
N PHE A 8 17.56 -11.67 -3.58
CA PHE A 8 16.12 -11.40 -3.50
C PHE A 8 15.57 -11.43 -2.07
N LEU A 9 16.20 -12.13 -1.15
CA LEU A 9 15.77 -12.22 0.25
C LEU A 9 16.47 -11.22 1.18
N GLY A 10 17.30 -10.33 0.63
CA GLY A 10 18.08 -9.38 1.40
C GLY A 10 17.21 -8.35 2.14
N VAL A 11 17.40 -8.28 3.46
CA VAL A 11 17.03 -7.12 4.27
C VAL A 11 18.17 -6.12 4.13
N TYR A 12 17.88 -4.93 3.61
CA TYR A 12 18.88 -3.90 3.36
C TYR A 12 19.08 -2.97 4.53
N ARG A 13 18.02 -2.78 5.31
CA ARG A 13 18.02 -1.90 6.46
C ARG A 13 17.10 -2.46 7.52
N THR A 14 17.60 -2.49 8.74
CA THR A 14 16.80 -2.62 9.96
C THR A 14 16.91 -1.31 10.72
N THR A 15 15.81 -0.85 11.30
CA THR A 15 15.80 0.38 12.10
C THR A 15 16.41 0.08 13.47
N ASP A 16 17.55 0.72 13.78
CA ASP A 16 18.09 0.72 15.13
C ASP A 16 17.42 1.81 15.97
N TRP A 17 16.42 1.41 16.75
CA TRP A 17 15.67 2.32 17.62
C TRP A 17 16.51 2.96 18.72
N SER A 18 17.70 2.41 19.02
CA SER A 18 18.60 2.95 20.04
C SER A 18 19.52 4.05 19.48
N ASN A 19 19.69 4.12 18.16
CA ASN A 19 20.61 5.04 17.51
C ASN A 19 20.04 5.58 16.20
N LEU A 20 19.00 6.42 16.31
CA LEU A 20 18.30 6.99 15.17
C LEU A 20 19.08 8.18 14.59
N SER A 21 19.50 8.07 13.33
CA SER A 21 19.98 9.23 12.57
C SER A 21 18.81 10.12 12.15
N GLY A 22 19.08 11.39 11.82
CA GLY A 22 18.05 12.31 11.32
C GLY A 22 17.35 11.82 10.04
N LEU A 23 18.08 11.11 9.17
CA LEU A 23 17.51 10.47 7.98
C LEU A 23 16.58 9.31 8.34
N ASP A 24 16.89 8.57 9.42
CA ASP A 24 16.04 7.46 9.86
C ASP A 24 14.71 7.97 10.39
N VAL A 25 14.75 9.02 11.22
CA VAL A 25 13.54 9.67 11.75
C VAL A 25 12.67 10.21 10.61
N GLY A 26 13.28 10.86 9.61
CA GLY A 26 12.58 11.36 8.44
C GLY A 26 11.87 10.24 7.67
N LEU A 27 12.58 9.13 7.40
CA LEU A 27 12.03 8.00 6.64
C LEU A 27 10.91 7.27 7.40
N ILE A 28 11.09 7.05 8.70
CA ILE A 28 10.08 6.42 9.57
C ILE A 28 8.82 7.30 9.63
N THR A 29 8.99 8.61 9.80
CA THR A 29 7.86 9.55 9.88
C THR A 29 7.11 9.59 8.56
N PHE A 30 7.83 9.64 7.44
CA PHE A 30 7.23 9.63 6.09
C PHE A 30 6.39 8.36 5.88
N ASN A 31 6.98 7.18 6.13
CA ASN A 31 6.29 5.90 5.97
C ASN A 31 5.10 5.74 6.93
N ALA A 32 5.21 6.23 8.17
CA ALA A 32 4.10 6.22 9.12
C ALA A 32 2.93 7.11 8.66
N VAL A 33 3.23 8.28 8.08
CA VAL A 33 2.22 9.18 7.52
C VAL A 33 1.56 8.56 6.28
N GLU A 34 2.34 7.96 5.37
CA GLU A 34 1.80 7.23 4.22
C GLU A 34 0.86 6.11 4.67
N ALA A 35 1.27 5.29 5.65
CA ALA A 35 0.44 4.23 6.20
C ALA A 35 -0.92 4.74 6.70
N MET A 36 -0.93 5.85 7.45
CA MET A 36 -2.16 6.46 7.95
C MET A 36 -3.08 6.91 6.82
N ILE A 37 -2.53 7.51 5.76
CA ILE A 37 -3.28 7.95 4.58
C ILE A 37 -3.92 6.74 3.88
N TRP A 38 -3.17 5.66 3.67
CA TRP A 38 -3.70 4.45 3.04
C TRP A 38 -4.80 3.79 3.86
N PHE A 39 -4.66 3.73 5.20
CA PHE A 39 -5.73 3.23 6.06
C PHE A 39 -6.98 4.12 6.04
N ALA A 40 -6.82 5.44 5.95
CA ALA A 40 -7.95 6.35 5.78
C ALA A 40 -8.70 6.08 4.46
N PHE A 41 -7.97 5.88 3.35
CA PHE A 41 -8.57 5.49 2.07
C PHE A 41 -9.22 4.12 2.10
N ALA A 42 -8.60 3.13 2.75
CA ALA A 42 -9.20 1.82 2.96
C ALA A 42 -10.53 1.94 3.72
N GLY A 43 -10.54 2.67 4.83
CA GLY A 43 -11.75 2.93 5.61
C GLY A 43 -12.85 3.60 4.78
N TYR A 44 -12.50 4.64 4.02
CA TYR A 44 -13.43 5.32 3.13
C TYR A 44 -14.05 4.38 2.08
N VAL A 45 -13.22 3.61 1.36
CA VAL A 45 -13.69 2.67 0.32
C VAL A 45 -14.57 1.59 0.93
N LEU A 46 -14.19 1.02 2.07
CA LEU A 46 -14.97 -0.03 2.74
C LEU A 46 -16.30 0.50 3.27
N VAL A 47 -16.34 1.70 3.86
CA VAL A 47 -17.57 2.34 4.33
C VAL A 47 -18.48 2.70 3.15
N ARG A 48 -17.94 3.27 2.08
CA ARG A 48 -18.68 3.57 0.84
C ARG A 48 -19.28 2.31 0.24
N ASN A 49 -18.51 1.24 0.14
CA ASN A 49 -18.98 -0.03 -0.41
C ASN A 49 -20.09 -0.65 0.45
N ARG A 50 -19.95 -0.62 1.78
CA ARG A 50 -20.97 -1.13 2.71
C ARG A 50 -22.30 -0.37 2.62
N ARG A 51 -22.25 0.94 2.37
CA ARG A 51 -23.43 1.82 2.30
C ARG A 51 -24.10 1.84 0.92
N GLY A 52 -23.36 1.61 -0.16
CA GLY A 52 -23.88 1.71 -1.54
C GLY A 52 -23.85 0.40 -2.31
N HIS A 53 -22.67 0.02 -2.80
CA HIS A 53 -22.50 -0.93 -3.90
C HIS A 53 -22.49 -2.41 -3.48
N ARG A 54 -22.05 -2.71 -2.24
CA ARG A 54 -21.82 -4.07 -1.71
C ARG A 54 -21.08 -5.01 -2.67
N SER A 55 -20.10 -4.47 -3.39
CA SER A 55 -19.35 -5.16 -4.42
C SER A 55 -18.11 -5.86 -3.85
N ALA A 56 -17.91 -7.13 -4.22
CA ALA A 56 -16.69 -7.86 -3.89
C ALA A 56 -15.42 -7.15 -4.39
N MET A 57 -15.51 -6.49 -5.56
CA MET A 57 -14.36 -5.76 -6.13
C MET A 57 -13.93 -4.57 -5.28
N GLU A 58 -14.87 -3.83 -4.70
CA GLU A 58 -14.54 -2.71 -3.82
C GLU A 58 -14.00 -3.17 -2.46
N TYR A 59 -14.41 -4.35 -1.98
CA TYR A 59 -13.78 -4.98 -0.82
C TYR A 59 -12.33 -5.34 -1.12
N THR A 60 -12.05 -5.99 -2.26
CA THR A 60 -10.68 -6.28 -2.69
C THR A 60 -9.86 -4.99 -2.83
N TYR A 61 -10.45 -3.94 -3.39
CA TYR A 61 -9.79 -2.64 -3.53
C TYR A 61 -9.45 -2.01 -2.17
N GLY A 62 -10.39 -2.05 -1.21
CA GLY A 62 -10.14 -1.62 0.17
C GLY A 62 -9.06 -2.44 0.86
N ILE A 63 -9.05 -3.77 0.67
CA ILE A 63 -8.03 -4.67 1.22
C ILE A 63 -6.65 -4.34 0.65
N LEU A 64 -6.54 -4.01 -0.65
CA LEU A 64 -5.27 -3.60 -1.25
C LEU A 64 -4.70 -2.33 -0.59
N PHE A 65 -5.54 -1.36 -0.23
CA PHE A 65 -5.10 -0.19 0.53
C PHE A 65 -4.60 -0.56 1.93
N VAL A 66 -5.28 -1.48 2.62
CA VAL A 66 -4.81 -2.00 3.92
C VAL A 66 -3.46 -2.68 3.79
N LEU A 67 -3.28 -3.53 2.77
CA LEU A 67 -2.01 -4.23 2.53
C LEU A 67 -0.88 -3.26 2.22
N PHE A 68 -1.16 -2.22 1.43
CA PHE A 68 -0.18 -1.18 1.12
C PHE A 68 0.22 -0.40 2.38
N GLY A 69 -0.74 0.09 3.16
CA GLY A 69 -0.45 0.79 4.42
C GLY A 69 0.25 -0.10 5.46
N ALA A 70 -0.08 -1.39 5.51
CA ALA A 70 0.62 -2.34 6.37
C ALA A 70 2.09 -2.54 5.91
N SER A 71 2.36 -2.55 4.60
CA SER A 71 3.73 -2.60 4.10
C SER A 71 4.55 -1.38 4.51
N ASP A 72 3.94 -0.18 4.52
CA ASP A 72 4.60 1.06 4.96
C ASP A 72 4.94 1.03 6.46
N LEU A 73 4.08 0.45 7.30
CA LEU A 73 4.39 0.22 8.71
C LEU A 73 5.54 -0.77 8.89
N ILE A 74 5.62 -1.82 8.07
CA ILE A 74 6.74 -2.77 8.13
C ILE A 74 8.04 -2.07 7.71
N GLU A 75 8.00 -1.17 6.72
CA GLU A 75 9.16 -0.37 6.31
C GLU A 75 9.71 0.54 7.43
N CYS A 76 8.89 0.89 8.43
CA CYS A 76 9.38 1.62 9.61
C CYS A 76 10.35 0.78 10.46
N VAL A 77 10.22 -0.56 10.41
CA VAL A 77 11.05 -1.50 11.18
C VAL A 77 12.16 -2.09 10.32
N GLN A 78 11.87 -2.46 9.08
CA GLN A 78 12.83 -3.07 8.17
C GLN A 78 12.47 -2.82 6.71
N LEU A 79 13.49 -2.57 5.89
CA LEU A 79 13.37 -2.47 4.44
C LEU A 79 14.01 -3.69 3.79
N SER A 80 13.23 -4.40 2.98
CA SER A 80 13.68 -5.62 2.30
C SER A 80 13.23 -5.64 0.84
N ASN A 81 14.03 -6.29 -0.01
CA ASN A 81 13.71 -6.52 -1.42
C ASN A 81 12.31 -7.11 -1.67
N PRO A 82 11.91 -8.19 -0.95
CA PRO A 82 10.61 -8.80 -1.21
C PRO A 82 9.46 -7.89 -0.80
N LEU A 83 9.66 -7.03 0.22
CA LEU A 83 8.66 -6.05 0.64
C LEU A 83 8.45 -4.98 -0.45
N ILE A 84 9.53 -4.47 -1.03
CA ILE A 84 9.47 -3.50 -2.14
C ILE A 84 8.74 -4.11 -3.34
N LEU A 85 9.07 -5.36 -3.71
CA LEU A 85 8.40 -6.05 -4.82
C LEU A 85 6.92 -6.29 -4.53
N ALA A 86 6.57 -6.73 -3.32
CA ALA A 86 5.18 -6.91 -2.90
C ALA A 86 4.41 -5.59 -2.99
N LYS A 87 5.01 -4.48 -2.54
CA LYS A 87 4.43 -3.13 -2.60
C LYS A 87 4.21 -2.69 -4.05
N ALA A 88 5.16 -2.94 -4.95
CA ALA A 88 5.00 -2.66 -6.38
C ALA A 88 3.84 -3.45 -7.00
N VAL A 89 3.70 -4.73 -6.67
CA VAL A 89 2.56 -5.56 -7.12
C VAL A 89 1.23 -5.01 -6.58
N ILE A 90 1.16 -4.68 -5.29
CA ILE A 90 -0.05 -4.10 -4.67
C ILE A 90 -0.39 -2.76 -5.34
N LEU A 91 0.60 -1.92 -5.65
CA LEU A 91 0.39 -0.65 -6.33
C LEU A 91 -0.21 -0.83 -7.71
N VAL A 92 0.32 -1.77 -8.50
CA VAL A 92 -0.24 -2.10 -9.82
C VAL A 92 -1.70 -2.56 -9.69
N LEU A 93 -1.98 -3.43 -8.72
CA LEU A 93 -3.35 -3.88 -8.45
C LEU A 93 -4.25 -2.70 -8.04
N LEU A 94 -3.78 -1.78 -7.19
CA LEU A 94 -4.53 -0.58 -6.82
C LEU A 94 -4.88 0.27 -8.04
N LEU A 95 -3.94 0.47 -8.97
CA LEU A 95 -4.19 1.24 -10.19
C LEU A 95 -5.19 0.56 -11.12
N LEU A 96 -5.10 -0.77 -11.27
CA LEU A 96 -6.05 -1.56 -12.06
C LEU A 96 -7.46 -1.52 -11.47
N PHE A 97 -7.59 -1.75 -10.15
CA PHE A 97 -8.88 -1.70 -9.46
C PHE A 97 -9.44 -0.28 -9.42
N ARG A 98 -8.60 0.76 -9.33
CA ARG A 98 -9.05 2.15 -9.49
C ARG A 98 -9.68 2.36 -10.86
N HIS A 99 -8.99 1.95 -11.92
CA HIS A 99 -9.50 2.09 -13.28
C HIS A 99 -10.84 1.35 -13.46
N TRP A 100 -10.96 0.13 -12.94
CA TRP A 100 -12.19 -0.67 -13.04
C TRP A 100 -13.34 -0.15 -12.17
N THR A 101 -13.05 0.33 -10.96
CA THR A 101 -14.09 0.89 -10.07
C THR A 101 -14.63 2.20 -10.63
N MET A 102 -13.77 3.09 -11.16
CA MET A 102 -14.19 4.30 -11.87
C MET A 102 -15.04 3.98 -13.11
N ALA A 103 -14.59 3.03 -13.94
CA ALA A 103 -15.33 2.66 -15.15
C ALA A 103 -16.73 2.07 -14.88
N ARG A 104 -16.94 1.44 -13.72
CA ARG A 104 -18.21 0.78 -13.35
C ARG A 104 -19.15 1.66 -12.54
N TYR A 105 -18.62 2.54 -11.70
CA TYR A 105 -19.41 3.21 -10.66
C TYR A 105 -19.39 4.74 -10.72
N GLU A 106 -18.44 5.35 -11.44
CA GLU A 106 -18.52 6.79 -11.72
C GLU A 106 -19.32 7.02 -13.01
N PRO A 107 -20.39 7.83 -12.98
CA PRO A 107 -21.06 8.21 -14.21
C PRO A 107 -20.05 8.97 -15.09
N ARG A 108 -19.88 8.54 -16.35
CA ARG A 108 -19.08 9.29 -17.34
C ARG A 108 -19.51 10.75 -17.24
N PRO A 109 -18.59 11.71 -17.10
CA PRO A 109 -18.97 13.11 -17.17
C PRO A 109 -19.69 13.28 -18.50
N LYS A 110 -20.96 13.69 -18.43
CA LYS A 110 -21.65 14.19 -19.61
C LYS A 110 -20.85 15.42 -20.02
N LEU A 111 -20.03 15.27 -21.06
CA LEU A 111 -19.51 16.44 -21.77
C LEU A 111 -20.76 17.16 -22.27
N ALA A 112 -21.11 18.23 -21.55
CA ALA A 112 -22.16 19.17 -21.93
C ALA A 112 -21.60 20.13 -22.97
#